data_AF-R7TBJ5-F1
#
_entry.id   AF-R7TBJ5-F1
#
_cell.length_a   1.000
_cell.length_b   1.000
_cell.length_c   1.000
_cell.angle_alpha   90.00
_cell.angle_beta   90.00
_cell.angle_gamma   90.00
#
_symmetry.space_group_name_H-M   'P 1'
#
loop_
_entity.id
_entity.type
_entity.pdbx_description
1 polymer ?
#
loop_
_entity_poly.entity_id
_entity_poly.type
_entity_poly.pdbx_seq_one_letter_code
_entity_poly.pdbx_strand_id
1 'polypeptide(L)'
;EFVDITLVFGMQRIACHKVILAGMCDYFRRMFLTNMLERGSQEVVLHDISASTGVLLVEYLYSGNIDITQLNAQDLLAASEMLLLGALKKKVEDFLLSHTDSVNCISIINLARLYDLKTLLTDARSYLHEHVKEVVETEEMHLLQEGDLIEVLEANASQEENFLFIQKWMRSVEGRTDRFEDLMQHVSLSQCSKDFFMRSSGSTDPPKQPSLAVGNYKGEMWLCTDLNTPQWQPIQQPPFDIALYSACASPGGFVVSGGASQNISQRECYSYYAQTGYWNILPPMPTARRGHSSIYHNHHLYVVGGYDGIDLNSVEALDMRNLQWNHLPPLPRKVSFAYLAIVSDNLFVLGGFCGEWIADVHEFDSTQQTWRQRSPMPELCEWGAAVSFNDHVYVVGGEERSCMRFNPRNNTWTSLQRPQFNHYRGPSLVLNGNIVVFGGFNDDSIEEYSPLTDSW
;
A
#
# COMPACT_ATOMS: atom_id res chain seq x y z
N GLU A 1 30.33 -27.11 49.59
CA GLU A 1 30.10 -26.36 50.85
C GLU A 1 30.94 -25.08 51.02
N PHE A 2 31.81 -24.70 50.07
CA PHE A 2 32.65 -23.48 50.17
C PHE A 2 32.21 -22.32 49.25
N VAL A 3 30.98 -22.34 48.75
CA VAL A 3 30.39 -21.21 48.01
C VAL A 3 29.95 -20.14 49.02
N ASP A 4 30.45 -18.93 48.85
CA ASP A 4 30.35 -17.82 49.81
C ASP A 4 29.50 -16.65 49.27
N ILE A 5 28.92 -16.80 48.08
CA ILE A 5 27.94 -15.89 47.49
C ILE A 5 27.01 -16.58 46.49
N THR A 6 25.79 -16.08 46.34
CA THR A 6 24.85 -16.47 45.28
C THR A 6 24.52 -15.29 44.38
N LEU A 7 24.72 -15.43 43.08
CA LEU A 7 24.27 -14.47 42.08
C LEU A 7 22.84 -14.82 41.63
N VAL A 8 21.97 -13.82 41.57
CA VAL A 8 20.56 -14.00 41.20
C VAL A 8 20.26 -13.24 39.92
N PHE A 9 19.84 -13.96 38.89
CA PHE A 9 19.43 -13.46 37.58
C PHE A 9 17.96 -13.83 37.35
N GLY A 10 17.04 -12.92 37.65
CA GLY A 10 15.60 -13.22 37.63
C GLY A 10 15.24 -14.38 38.56
N MET A 11 14.79 -15.51 37.99
CA MET A 11 14.45 -16.72 38.77
C MET A 11 15.65 -17.64 39.02
N GLN A 12 16.78 -17.42 38.36
CA GLN A 12 17.94 -18.32 38.43
C GLN A 12 18.91 -17.88 39.52
N ARG A 13 19.26 -18.82 40.42
CA ARG A 13 20.22 -18.61 41.51
C ARG A 13 21.45 -19.47 41.26
N ILE A 14 22.62 -18.84 41.22
CA ILE A 14 23.88 -19.51 40.91
C ILE A 14 24.84 -19.30 42.09
N ALA A 15 25.27 -20.39 42.70
CA ALA A 15 26.22 -20.35 43.81
C ALA A 15 27.66 -20.20 43.28
N CYS A 16 28.36 -19.17 43.73
CA CYS A 16 29.67 -18.75 43.23
C CYS A 16 30.67 -18.56 44.37
N HIS A 17 31.94 -18.33 44.00
CA HIS A 17 33.03 -18.07 44.93
C HIS A 17 33.51 -16.62 44.78
N LYS A 18 33.42 -15.81 45.83
CA LYS A 18 33.82 -14.39 45.86
C LYS A 18 35.25 -14.20 45.39
N VAL A 19 36.15 -15.13 45.72
CA VAL A 19 37.56 -15.08 45.30
C VAL A 19 37.73 -15.17 43.78
N ILE A 20 36.95 -16.01 43.10
CA ILE A 20 37.01 -16.18 41.64
C ILE A 20 36.38 -14.96 40.97
N LEU A 21 35.20 -14.55 41.43
CA LEU A 21 34.52 -13.35 40.91
C LEU A 21 35.38 -12.08 41.08
N ALA A 22 36.00 -11.88 42.25
CA ALA A 22 36.88 -10.75 42.52
C ALA A 22 38.21 -10.81 41.74
N GLY A 23 38.70 -12.02 41.45
CA GLY A 23 39.92 -12.22 40.66
C GLY A 23 39.72 -11.91 39.19
N MET A 24 38.54 -12.24 38.65
CA MET A 24 38.26 -12.21 37.22
C MET A 24 37.42 -11.02 36.76
N CYS A 25 36.78 -10.29 37.68
CA CYS A 25 35.88 -9.18 37.35
C CYS A 25 36.07 -8.00 38.31
N ASP A 26 36.46 -6.85 37.77
CA ASP A 26 36.73 -5.65 38.56
C ASP A 26 35.48 -5.07 39.22
N TYR A 27 34.30 -5.25 38.62
CA TYR A 27 33.02 -4.88 39.24
C TYR A 27 32.82 -5.61 40.57
N PHE A 28 32.92 -6.95 40.56
CA PHE A 28 32.80 -7.76 41.77
C PHE A 28 33.93 -7.49 42.76
N ARG A 29 35.16 -7.30 42.27
CA ARG A 29 36.29 -6.93 43.11
C ARG A 29 36.04 -5.64 43.88
N ARG A 30 35.55 -4.59 43.21
CA ARG A 30 35.19 -3.32 43.85
C ARG A 30 34.03 -3.49 44.81
N MET A 31 32.98 -4.21 44.41
CA MET A 31 31.81 -4.49 45.24
C MET A 31 32.18 -5.20 46.56
N PHE A 32 33.12 -6.15 46.54
CA PHE A 32 33.55 -6.87 47.75
C PHE A 32 34.59 -6.14 48.60
N LEU A 33 35.43 -5.30 48.00
CA LEU A 33 36.51 -4.60 48.70
C LEU A 33 36.10 -3.22 49.24
N THR A 34 35.11 -2.56 48.64
CA THR A 34 34.59 -1.27 49.11
C THR A 34 33.52 -1.46 50.19
N ASN A 35 33.31 -0.44 51.01
CA ASN A 35 32.37 -0.48 52.16
C ASN A 35 30.90 -0.33 51.71
N MET A 36 30.49 -1.08 50.69
CA MET A 36 29.12 -1.14 50.16
C MET A 36 28.24 -2.08 51.01
N LEU A 37 26.91 -1.88 50.96
CA LEU A 37 25.91 -2.68 51.69
C LEU A 37 26.02 -4.19 51.35
N GLU A 38 26.39 -4.51 50.12
CA GLU A 38 26.52 -5.85 49.56
C GLU A 38 27.71 -6.63 50.14
N ARG A 39 28.64 -5.97 50.84
CA ARG A 39 29.78 -6.62 51.51
C ARG A 39 29.32 -7.68 52.51
N GLY A 40 28.20 -7.44 53.19
CA GLY A 40 27.58 -8.35 54.15
C GLY A 40 26.51 -9.28 53.56
N SER A 41 26.13 -9.11 52.28
CA SER A 41 25.09 -9.92 51.66
C SER A 41 25.65 -11.28 51.20
N GLN A 42 24.82 -12.33 51.38
CA GLN A 42 25.08 -13.65 50.79
C GLN A 42 24.50 -13.77 49.37
N GLU A 43 23.69 -12.81 48.94
CA GLU A 43 23.06 -12.79 47.62
C GLU A 43 23.20 -11.43 46.94
N VAL A 44 23.47 -11.45 45.62
CA VAL A 44 23.55 -10.24 44.78
C VAL A 44 22.61 -10.42 43.61
N VAL A 45 21.65 -9.52 43.48
CA VAL A 45 20.64 -9.55 42.41
C VAL A 45 21.07 -8.62 41.28
N LEU A 46 21.15 -9.17 40.06
CA LEU A 46 21.49 -8.43 38.85
C LEU A 46 20.23 -8.35 37.98
N HIS A 47 19.53 -7.22 38.08
CA HIS A 47 18.23 -7.03 37.44
C HIS A 47 18.32 -6.83 35.91
N ASP A 48 19.43 -6.27 35.44
CA ASP A 48 19.62 -5.89 34.03
C ASP A 48 20.30 -6.99 33.18
N ILE A 49 20.49 -8.20 33.73
CA ILE A 49 21.04 -9.34 32.98
C ILE A 49 19.99 -10.47 32.96
N SER A 50 19.70 -10.96 31.75
CA SER A 50 18.83 -12.12 31.53
C SER A 50 19.43 -13.40 32.14
N ALA A 51 18.58 -14.32 32.61
CA ALA A 51 19.03 -15.55 33.28
C ALA A 51 19.98 -16.39 32.41
N SER A 52 19.68 -16.52 31.12
CA SER A 52 20.52 -17.24 30.14
C SER A 52 21.91 -16.61 30.00
N THR A 53 21.98 -15.28 29.89
CA THR A 53 23.25 -14.54 29.76
C THR A 53 24.04 -14.60 31.07
N GLY A 54 23.36 -14.52 32.21
CA GLY A 54 23.96 -14.66 33.54
C GLY A 54 24.69 -15.98 33.74
N VAL A 55 24.10 -17.09 33.29
CA VAL A 55 24.73 -18.42 33.34
C VAL A 55 26.01 -18.46 32.52
N LEU A 56 25.95 -18.01 31.26
CA LEU A 56 27.11 -17.97 30.36
C LEU A 56 28.24 -17.10 30.92
N LEU A 57 27.91 -15.98 31.55
CA LEU A 57 28.89 -15.10 32.19
C LEU A 57 29.55 -15.76 33.40
N VAL A 58 28.79 -16.48 34.23
CA VAL A 58 29.40 -17.22 35.35
C VAL A 58 30.32 -18.30 34.81
N GLU A 59 29.90 -19.08 33.81
CA GLU A 59 30.76 -20.10 33.19
C GLU A 59 32.02 -19.48 32.57
N TYR A 60 31.90 -18.31 31.94
CA TYR A 60 33.03 -17.55 31.42
C TYR A 60 34.01 -17.11 32.51
N LEU A 61 33.51 -16.62 33.65
CA LEU A 61 34.37 -16.21 34.78
C LEU A 61 35.15 -17.39 35.37
N TYR A 62 34.64 -18.62 35.24
CA TYR A 62 35.30 -19.83 35.73
C TYR A 62 36.21 -20.49 34.68
N SER A 63 35.83 -20.46 33.40
CA SER A 63 36.51 -21.20 32.34
C SER A 63 37.39 -20.35 31.42
N GLY A 64 37.13 -19.04 31.34
CA GLY A 64 37.74 -18.11 30.39
C GLY A 64 37.19 -18.20 28.95
N ASN A 65 36.28 -19.14 28.68
CA ASN A 65 35.68 -19.38 27.37
C ASN A 65 34.19 -19.06 27.37
N ILE A 66 33.70 -18.57 26.24
CA ILE A 66 32.30 -18.23 26.04
C ILE A 66 31.96 -18.33 24.56
N ASP A 67 30.81 -18.92 24.27
CA ASP A 67 30.32 -19.07 22.90
C ASP A 67 29.43 -17.87 22.55
N ILE A 68 29.90 -17.06 21.60
CA ILE A 68 29.21 -15.86 21.13
C ILE A 68 28.42 -16.23 19.86
N THR A 69 27.15 -15.85 19.82
CA THR A 69 26.19 -16.11 18.75
C THR A 69 25.39 -14.84 18.45
N GLN A 70 24.72 -14.78 17.30
CA GLN A 70 23.87 -13.63 16.94
C GLN A 70 22.74 -13.37 17.96
N LEU A 71 22.22 -14.42 18.61
CA LEU A 71 21.13 -14.32 19.59
C LEU A 71 21.58 -13.78 20.95
N ASN A 72 22.85 -13.99 21.34
CA ASN A 72 23.36 -13.62 22.66
C ASN A 72 24.34 -12.43 22.62
N ALA A 73 24.84 -12.02 21.45
CA ALA A 73 25.87 -11.00 21.33
C ALA A 73 25.45 -9.66 21.95
N GLN A 74 24.21 -9.21 21.73
CA GLN A 74 23.71 -7.95 22.29
C GLN A 74 23.64 -7.97 23.83
N ASP A 75 23.06 -9.03 24.40
CA ASP A 75 22.97 -9.22 25.85
C ASP A 75 24.36 -9.34 26.49
N LEU A 76 25.28 -10.07 25.83
CA LEU A 76 26.66 -10.22 26.27
C LEU A 76 27.41 -8.90 26.23
N LEU A 77 27.18 -8.07 25.21
CA LEU A 77 27.77 -6.74 25.12
C LEU A 77 27.32 -5.86 26.30
N ALA A 78 26.01 -5.79 26.53
CA ALA A 78 25.40 -5.05 27.64
C ALA A 78 25.98 -5.46 29.00
N ALA A 79 26.01 -6.77 29.25
CA ALA A 79 26.52 -7.31 30.49
C ALA A 79 28.05 -7.14 30.64
N SER A 80 28.80 -7.23 29.53
CA SER A 80 30.25 -7.01 29.56
C SER A 80 30.62 -5.58 29.93
N GLU A 81 29.84 -4.59 29.49
CA GLU A 81 30.02 -3.20 29.90
C GLU A 81 29.65 -3.01 31.37
N MET A 82 28.48 -3.49 31.79
CA MET A 82 27.99 -3.35 33.16
C MET A 82 28.94 -3.99 34.19
N LEU A 83 29.50 -5.17 33.86
CA LEU A 83 30.43 -5.90 34.72
C LEU A 83 31.90 -5.51 34.50
N LEU A 84 32.18 -4.51 33.64
CA LEU A 84 33.53 -4.02 33.31
C LEU A 84 34.47 -5.12 32.75
N LEU A 85 33.93 -6.05 31.97
CA LEU A 85 34.65 -7.16 31.34
C LEU A 85 35.21 -6.76 29.97
N GLY A 86 36.26 -5.93 29.97
CA GLY A 86 36.84 -5.38 28.73
C GLY A 86 37.32 -6.42 27.71
N ALA A 87 37.86 -7.56 28.17
CA ALA A 87 38.29 -8.64 27.27
C ALA A 87 37.10 -9.33 26.57
N LEU A 88 35.98 -9.47 27.27
CA LEU A 88 34.74 -10.01 26.69
C LEU A 88 34.12 -9.00 25.73
N LYS A 89 34.05 -7.72 26.12
CA LYS A 89 33.56 -6.62 25.28
C LYS A 89 34.26 -6.62 23.92
N LYS A 90 35.59 -6.75 23.91
CA LYS A 90 36.38 -6.82 22.66
C LYS A 90 36.06 -8.05 21.82
N LYS A 91 35.92 -9.24 22.42
CA LYS A 91 35.53 -10.46 21.68
C LYS A 91 34.16 -10.34 21.03
N VAL A 92 33.21 -9.71 21.73
CA VAL A 92 31.86 -9.46 21.20
C VAL A 92 31.91 -8.41 20.08
N GLU A 93 32.71 -7.37 20.23
CA GLU A 93 32.95 -6.37 19.17
C GLU A 93 33.52 -7.02 17.90
N ASP A 94 34.56 -7.86 18.02
CA ASP A 94 35.17 -8.57 16.89
C ASP A 94 34.16 -9.54 16.21
N PHE A 95 33.27 -10.15 16.99
CA PHE A 95 32.19 -10.99 16.46
C PHE A 95 31.16 -10.18 15.69
N LEU A 96 30.72 -9.03 16.22
CA LEU A 96 29.76 -8.15 15.55
C LEU A 96 30.34 -7.57 14.26
N LEU A 97 31.61 -7.16 14.26
CA LEU A 97 32.32 -6.68 13.07
C LEU A 97 32.28 -7.71 11.92
N SER A 98 32.44 -8.99 12.23
CA SER A 98 32.45 -10.06 11.22
C SER A 98 31.06 -10.53 10.76
N HIS A 99 29.99 -10.06 11.41
CA HIS A 99 28.61 -10.50 11.16
C HIS A 99 27.65 -9.33 10.86
N THR A 100 28.18 -8.16 10.47
CA THR A 100 27.37 -7.04 9.97
C THR A 100 26.76 -7.39 8.62
N ASP A 101 25.44 -7.22 8.49
CA ASP A 101 24.67 -7.45 7.27
C ASP A 101 23.63 -6.34 7.05
N SER A 102 22.95 -6.35 5.90
CA SER A 102 21.95 -5.33 5.55
C SER A 102 20.70 -5.34 6.45
N VAL A 103 20.42 -6.43 7.15
CA VAL A 103 19.25 -6.58 8.04
C VAL A 103 19.55 -6.07 9.45
N ASN A 104 20.79 -6.18 9.92
CA ASN A 104 21.18 -5.88 11.31
C ASN A 104 22.03 -4.59 11.46
N CYS A 105 22.42 -3.96 10.35
CA CYS A 105 23.34 -2.82 10.32
C CYS A 105 22.88 -1.65 11.21
N ILE A 106 21.60 -1.28 11.16
CA ILE A 106 21.07 -0.13 11.92
C ILE A 106 21.10 -0.43 13.42
N SER A 107 20.69 -1.64 13.80
CA SER A 107 20.81 -2.13 15.18
C SER A 107 22.26 -2.12 15.68
N ILE A 108 23.22 -2.57 14.87
CA ILE A 108 24.65 -2.55 15.22
C ILE A 108 25.17 -1.11 15.39
N ILE A 109 24.78 -0.16 14.53
CA ILE A 109 25.15 1.27 14.67
C ILE A 109 24.66 1.81 16.01
N ASN A 110 23.40 1.54 16.35
CA ASN A 110 22.80 2.00 17.60
C ASN A 110 23.46 1.35 18.83
N LEU A 111 23.81 0.06 18.76
CA LEU A 111 24.55 -0.63 19.82
C LEU A 111 25.97 -0.07 19.98
N ALA A 112 26.69 0.10 18.88
CA ALA A 112 28.04 0.64 18.90
C ALA A 112 28.07 2.05 19.50
N ARG A 113 27.05 2.88 19.19
CA ARG A 113 26.86 4.19 19.80
C ARG A 113 26.54 4.11 21.29
N LEU A 114 25.65 3.21 21.70
CA LEU A 114 25.25 3.06 23.10
C LEU A 114 26.42 2.66 24.01
N TYR A 115 27.34 1.82 23.50
CA TYR A 115 28.47 1.28 24.27
C TYR A 115 29.83 1.93 23.94
N ASP A 116 29.84 3.05 23.19
CA ASP A 116 31.03 3.79 22.74
C ASP A 116 32.08 2.92 22.01
N LEU A 117 31.61 2.00 21.15
CA LEU A 117 32.45 1.14 20.29
C LEU A 117 32.81 1.87 18.99
N LYS A 118 33.88 2.66 19.01
CA LYS A 118 34.25 3.53 17.87
C LYS A 118 34.61 2.76 16.60
N THR A 119 35.30 1.64 16.74
CA THR A 119 35.73 0.79 15.62
C THR A 119 34.53 0.14 14.93
N LEU A 120 33.65 -0.50 15.70
CA LEU A 120 32.40 -1.05 15.19
C LEU A 120 31.48 0.01 14.59
N LEU A 121 31.38 1.19 15.21
CA LEU A 121 30.54 2.27 14.69
C LEU A 121 31.00 2.76 13.32
N THR A 122 32.32 2.92 13.13
CA THR A 122 32.89 3.38 11.86
C THR A 122 32.68 2.36 10.76
N ASP A 123 32.88 1.08 11.07
CA ASP A 123 32.69 -0.03 10.13
C ASP A 123 31.23 -0.19 9.72
N ALA A 124 30.31 -0.23 10.69
CA ALA A 124 28.88 -0.35 10.42
C ALA A 124 28.31 0.85 9.64
N ARG A 125 28.79 2.08 9.91
CA ARG A 125 28.45 3.26 9.09
C ARG A 125 28.97 3.14 7.66
N SER A 126 30.21 2.67 7.49
CA SER A 126 30.78 2.45 6.16
C SER A 126 29.97 1.42 5.37
N TYR A 127 29.54 0.34 6.03
CA TYR A 127 28.65 -0.65 5.46
C TYR A 127 27.29 -0.06 5.04
N LEU A 128 26.67 0.76 5.90
CA LEU A 128 25.42 1.47 5.60
C LEU A 128 25.54 2.34 4.33
N HIS A 129 26.65 3.05 4.18
CA HIS A 129 26.91 3.88 2.99
C HIS A 129 27.02 3.04 1.71
N GLU A 130 27.71 1.91 1.76
CA GLU A 130 27.91 1.04 0.60
C GLU A 130 26.62 0.29 0.19
N HIS A 131 25.79 -0.10 1.16
CA HIS A 131 24.62 -0.97 0.95
C HIS A 131 23.28 -0.26 1.22
N VAL A 132 23.21 1.06 1.03
CA VAL A 132 22.01 1.87 1.33
C VAL A 132 20.74 1.30 0.68
N LYS A 133 20.82 0.79 -0.55
CA LYS A 133 19.66 0.26 -1.29
C LYS A 133 19.04 -0.96 -0.62
N GLU A 134 19.87 -1.81 -0.03
CA GLU A 134 19.43 -3.03 0.64
C GLU A 134 18.86 -2.69 2.02
N VAL A 135 19.54 -1.81 2.76
CA VAL A 135 19.11 -1.34 4.08
C VAL A 135 17.79 -0.58 4.00
N VAL A 136 17.54 0.14 2.91
CA VAL A 136 16.26 0.84 2.69
C VAL A 136 15.09 -0.14 2.70
N GLU A 137 15.26 -1.35 2.19
CA GLU A 137 14.19 -2.36 2.10
C GLU A 137 13.91 -3.12 3.40
N THR A 138 14.68 -2.90 4.46
CA THR A 138 14.52 -3.63 5.71
C THR A 138 13.54 -2.98 6.69
N GLU A 139 13.06 -3.78 7.63
CA GLU A 139 12.13 -3.32 8.67
C GLU A 139 12.80 -2.45 9.75
N GLU A 140 14.14 -2.43 9.85
CA GLU A 140 14.90 -1.66 10.86
C GLU A 140 14.92 -0.14 10.63
N MET A 141 14.32 0.36 9.55
CA MET A 141 14.28 1.79 9.18
C MET A 141 13.75 2.70 10.30
N HIS A 142 12.89 2.18 11.18
CA HIS A 142 12.36 2.91 12.32
C HIS A 142 13.44 3.23 13.39
N LEU A 143 14.53 2.46 13.44
CA LEU A 143 15.63 2.61 14.41
C LEU A 143 16.72 3.59 13.93
N LEU A 144 16.72 3.99 12.67
CA LEU A 144 17.74 4.87 12.11
C LEU A 144 17.63 6.29 12.72
N GLN A 145 18.74 6.82 13.23
CA GLN A 145 18.79 8.18 13.80
C GLN A 145 18.98 9.25 12.72
N GLU A 146 18.47 10.46 12.98
CA GLU A 146 18.53 11.59 12.04
C GLU A 146 19.96 11.95 11.63
N GLY A 147 20.92 11.91 12.56
CA GLY A 147 22.32 12.22 12.26
C GLY A 147 22.95 11.24 11.25
N ASP A 148 22.64 9.94 11.37
CA ASP A 148 23.13 8.92 10.43
C ASP A 148 22.45 9.07 9.07
N LEU A 149 21.17 9.46 9.04
CA LEU A 149 20.44 9.76 7.81
C LEU A 149 21.10 10.92 7.05
N ILE A 150 21.40 12.04 7.73
CA ILE A 150 22.04 13.21 7.10
C ILE A 150 23.41 12.84 6.52
N GLU A 151 24.24 12.09 7.26
CA GLU A 151 25.54 11.61 6.76
C GLU A 151 25.37 10.81 5.46
N VAL A 152 24.37 9.92 5.39
CA VAL A 152 24.08 9.13 4.17
C VAL A 152 23.57 10.00 3.01
N LEU A 153 22.71 10.98 3.29
CA LEU A 153 22.19 11.90 2.27
C LEU A 153 23.32 12.75 1.66
N GLU A 154 24.27 13.21 2.47
CA GLU A 154 25.42 14.00 2.00
C GLU A 154 26.43 13.17 1.21
N ALA A 155 26.60 11.90 1.56
CA ALA A 155 27.52 10.99 0.88
C ALA A 155 26.97 10.43 -0.45
N ASN A 156 25.64 10.27 -0.56
CA ASN A 156 25.03 9.68 -1.74
C ASN A 156 24.86 10.71 -2.87
N ALA A 157 25.39 10.39 -4.05
CA ALA A 157 25.34 11.26 -5.22
C ALA A 157 23.92 11.37 -5.82
N SER A 158 23.08 10.34 -5.65
CA SER A 158 21.75 10.31 -6.25
C SER A 158 20.71 11.06 -5.40
N GLN A 159 20.34 12.26 -5.87
CA GLN A 159 19.32 13.09 -5.20
C GLN A 159 17.92 12.46 -5.22
N GLU A 160 17.63 11.61 -6.21
CA GLU A 160 16.38 10.85 -6.32
C GLU A 160 16.29 9.74 -5.27
N GLU A 161 17.38 8.99 -5.06
CA GLU A 161 17.44 7.96 -4.03
C GLU A 161 17.38 8.58 -2.63
N ASN A 162 18.04 9.74 -2.45
CA ASN A 162 17.97 10.52 -1.21
C ASN A 162 16.55 10.96 -0.84
N PHE A 163 15.77 11.40 -1.83
CA PHE A 163 14.37 11.77 -1.60
C PHE A 163 13.50 10.57 -1.20
N LEU A 164 13.64 9.43 -1.87
CA LEU A 164 12.92 8.20 -1.51
C LEU A 164 13.31 7.72 -0.11
N PHE A 165 14.58 7.85 0.24
CA PHE A 165 15.10 7.48 1.55
C PHE A 165 14.46 8.32 2.67
N ILE A 166 14.36 9.65 2.48
CA ILE A 166 13.65 10.54 3.40
C ILE A 166 12.17 10.13 3.53
N GLN A 167 11.48 9.89 2.41
CA GLN A 167 10.08 9.47 2.43
C GLN A 167 9.85 8.19 3.23
N LYS A 168 10.72 7.18 3.06
CA LYS A 168 10.60 5.90 3.77
C LYS A 168 10.93 6.05 5.26
N TRP A 169 11.97 6.83 5.60
CA TRP A 169 12.35 7.11 6.98
C TRP A 169 11.28 7.91 7.75
N MET A 170 10.56 8.80 7.07
CA MET A 170 9.43 9.52 7.67
C MET A 170 8.22 8.63 7.91
N ARG A 171 7.92 7.71 6.97
CA ARG A 171 6.79 6.79 7.09
C ARG A 171 7.01 5.70 8.15
N SER A 172 8.25 5.48 8.59
CA SER A 172 8.57 4.40 9.53
C SER A 172 8.16 4.71 10.97
N VAL A 173 7.99 5.98 11.37
CA VAL A 173 7.56 6.37 12.73
C VAL A 173 6.62 7.58 12.67
N GLU A 174 5.44 7.46 13.30
CA GLU A 174 4.49 8.57 13.45
C GLU A 174 5.12 9.73 14.24
N GLY A 175 5.04 10.96 13.72
CA GLY A 175 5.57 12.18 14.36
C GLY A 175 6.88 12.72 13.78
N ARG A 176 7.50 12.05 12.79
CA ARG A 176 8.69 12.56 12.07
C ARG A 176 8.39 13.61 10.99
N THR A 177 7.11 13.98 10.81
CA THR A 177 6.63 14.87 9.74
C THR A 177 7.17 16.30 9.84
N ASP A 178 7.41 16.77 11.06
CA ASP A 178 7.79 18.16 11.33
C ASP A 178 9.25 18.47 10.94
N ARG A 179 10.05 17.43 10.68
CA ARG A 179 11.46 17.54 10.29
C ARG A 179 11.68 17.49 8.77
N PHE A 180 10.60 17.40 7.98
CA PHE A 180 10.71 17.29 6.52
C PHE A 180 11.41 18.49 5.89
N GLU A 181 11.03 19.71 6.29
CA GLU A 181 11.61 20.93 5.73
C GLU A 181 13.11 21.06 6.03
N ASP A 182 13.55 20.57 7.19
CA ASP A 182 14.97 20.56 7.58
C ASP A 182 15.75 19.51 6.77
N LEU A 183 15.24 18.29 6.64
CA LEU A 183 15.89 17.20 5.90
C LEU A 183 15.95 17.45 4.39
N MET A 184 14.93 18.12 3.84
CA MET A 184 14.88 18.48 2.43
C MET A 184 15.96 19.50 2.03
N GLN A 185 16.57 20.23 2.97
CA GLN A 185 17.69 21.12 2.68
C GLN A 185 18.95 20.35 2.22
N HIS A 186 19.06 19.07 2.60
CA HIS A 186 20.15 18.19 2.21
C HIS A 186 19.91 17.50 0.85
N VAL A 187 18.78 17.76 0.19
CA VAL A 187 18.44 17.20 -1.14
C VAL A 187 18.17 18.29 -2.16
N SER A 188 18.99 18.35 -3.20
CA SER A 188 18.85 19.30 -4.30
C SER A 188 17.75 18.88 -5.27
N LEU A 189 16.52 19.28 -4.98
CA LEU A 189 15.34 19.04 -5.83
C LEU A 189 15.51 19.50 -7.29
N SER A 190 16.37 20.50 -7.54
CA SER A 190 16.68 20.99 -8.89
C SER A 190 17.45 19.99 -9.77
N GLN A 191 18.07 18.97 -9.16
CA GLN A 191 18.84 17.93 -9.84
C GLN A 191 18.06 16.62 -10.02
N CYS A 192 16.89 16.49 -9.41
CA CYS A 192 15.99 15.37 -9.64
C CYS A 192 15.31 15.52 -11.02
N SER A 193 15.17 14.41 -11.75
CA SER A 193 14.50 14.43 -13.05
C SER A 193 13.01 14.79 -12.90
N LYS A 194 12.44 15.43 -13.93
CA LYS A 194 11.00 15.73 -13.97
C LYS A 194 10.15 14.45 -13.88
N ASP A 195 10.66 13.33 -14.39
CA ASP A 195 10.04 12.01 -14.31
C ASP A 195 10.03 11.45 -12.88
N PHE A 196 11.02 11.79 -12.06
CA PHE A 196 11.11 11.36 -10.65
C PHE A 196 10.06 12.05 -9.76
N PHE A 197 9.88 13.37 -9.89
CA PHE A 197 8.83 14.08 -9.15
C PHE A 197 7.43 13.56 -9.49
N MET A 198 7.21 13.16 -10.74
CA MET A 198 5.93 12.58 -11.19
C MET A 198 5.67 11.18 -10.60
N ARG A 199 6.73 10.44 -10.21
CA ARG A 199 6.62 9.12 -9.57
C ARG A 199 6.50 9.19 -8.05
N SER A 200 7.17 10.15 -7.41
CA SER A 200 7.28 10.25 -5.95
C SER A 200 6.21 11.14 -5.30
N SER A 201 5.54 11.99 -6.09
CA SER A 201 4.28 12.65 -5.72
C SER A 201 3.10 11.71 -5.98
N GLY A 202 2.81 10.84 -5.01
CA GLY A 202 1.49 10.22 -4.92
C GLY A 202 0.43 11.31 -4.71
N SER A 203 -0.16 11.79 -5.82
CA SER A 203 -1.06 12.97 -5.92
C SER A 203 -0.33 14.30 -5.68
N THR A 204 -0.48 15.35 -6.46
CA THR A 204 -1.71 15.91 -7.03
C THR A 204 -1.41 16.63 -8.35
N ASP A 205 -1.79 16.01 -9.47
CA ASP A 205 -2.67 16.61 -10.47
C ASP A 205 -2.91 15.52 -11.52
N PRO A 206 -4.16 15.12 -11.81
CA PRO A 206 -4.44 14.43 -13.07
C PRO A 206 -3.92 15.32 -14.22
N PRO A 207 -3.64 14.78 -15.41
CA PRO A 207 -3.34 15.63 -16.56
C PRO A 207 -4.38 16.76 -16.59
N LYS A 208 -3.91 18.03 -16.55
CA LYS A 208 -4.77 19.23 -16.54
C LYS A 208 -5.71 19.31 -17.75
N GLN A 209 -5.59 18.36 -18.67
CA GLN A 209 -6.45 18.15 -19.81
C GLN A 209 -7.06 16.75 -19.75
N PRO A 210 -8.35 16.61 -20.08
CA PRO A 210 -8.99 15.30 -20.18
C PRO A 210 -8.31 14.47 -21.27
N SER A 211 -7.84 13.28 -20.90
CA SER A 211 -7.36 12.27 -21.84
C SER A 211 -8.46 11.25 -22.10
N LEU A 212 -8.56 10.75 -23.34
CA LEU A 212 -9.54 9.75 -23.74
C LEU A 212 -8.84 8.46 -24.18
N ALA A 213 -9.23 7.33 -23.60
CA ALA A 213 -8.81 6.01 -24.04
C ALA A 213 -9.99 5.30 -24.70
N VAL A 214 -9.77 4.73 -25.88
CA VAL A 214 -10.79 4.00 -26.64
C VAL A 214 -10.23 2.63 -26.98
N GLY A 215 -11.04 1.59 -26.78
CA GLY A 215 -10.72 0.22 -27.16
C GLY A 215 -11.78 -0.34 -28.10
N ASN A 216 -11.39 -1.30 -28.93
CA ASN A 216 -12.32 -2.07 -29.75
C ASN A 216 -12.51 -3.51 -29.23
N TYR A 217 -13.43 -4.25 -29.83
CA TYR A 217 -13.74 -5.63 -29.46
C TYR A 217 -12.59 -6.63 -29.70
N LYS A 218 -11.55 -6.25 -30.46
CA LYS A 218 -10.34 -7.05 -30.69
C LYS A 218 -9.24 -6.79 -29.65
N GLY A 219 -9.48 -5.90 -28.69
CA GLY A 219 -8.50 -5.50 -27.68
C GLY A 219 -7.48 -4.47 -28.15
N GLU A 220 -7.61 -3.95 -29.37
CA GLU A 220 -6.80 -2.81 -29.83
C GLU A 220 -7.28 -1.55 -29.09
N MET A 221 -6.32 -0.74 -28.65
CA MET A 221 -6.59 0.44 -27.84
C MET A 221 -5.79 1.64 -28.30
N TRP A 222 -6.39 2.82 -28.18
CA TRP A 222 -5.79 4.10 -28.52
C TRP A 222 -5.99 5.10 -27.39
N LEU A 223 -4.99 5.93 -27.16
CA LEU A 223 -5.02 7.01 -26.19
C LEU A 223 -4.88 8.36 -26.92
N CYS A 224 -5.72 9.30 -26.54
CA CYS A 224 -5.65 10.70 -26.93
C CYS A 224 -5.38 11.53 -25.67
N THR A 225 -4.21 12.17 -25.60
CA THR A 225 -3.78 12.93 -24.41
C THR A 225 -4.20 14.39 -24.43
N ASP A 226 -4.43 14.97 -25.61
CA ASP A 226 -4.97 16.32 -25.78
C ASP A 226 -6.16 16.29 -26.73
N LEU A 227 -7.34 16.62 -26.22
CA LEU A 227 -8.58 16.66 -26.99
C LEU A 227 -8.72 17.91 -27.88
N ASN A 228 -7.90 18.94 -27.67
CA ASN A 228 -7.91 20.14 -28.52
C ASN A 228 -7.19 19.90 -29.85
N THR A 229 -6.17 19.04 -29.84
CA THR A 229 -5.47 18.58 -31.04
C THR A 229 -5.41 17.05 -31.01
N PRO A 230 -6.49 16.36 -31.42
CA PRO A 230 -6.61 14.93 -31.21
C PRO A 230 -5.56 14.16 -32.01
N GLN A 231 -4.52 13.73 -31.32
CA GLN A 231 -3.55 12.78 -31.83
C GLN A 231 -3.72 11.46 -31.10
N TRP A 232 -4.23 10.48 -31.85
CA TRP A 232 -4.45 9.13 -31.34
C TRP A 232 -3.16 8.33 -31.43
N GLN A 233 -2.72 7.81 -30.29
CA GLN A 233 -1.56 6.94 -30.21
C GLN A 233 -2.01 5.53 -29.85
N PRO A 234 -1.56 4.49 -30.58
CA PRO A 234 -1.82 3.12 -30.20
C PRO A 234 -1.12 2.83 -28.87
N ILE A 235 -1.82 2.20 -27.95
CA ILE A 235 -1.25 1.78 -26.66
C ILE A 235 -1.16 0.26 -26.58
N GLN A 236 -0.35 -0.23 -25.64
CA GLN A 236 -0.20 -1.68 -25.46
C GLN A 236 -1.54 -2.32 -25.14
N GLN A 237 -1.86 -3.38 -25.87
CA GLN A 237 -3.03 -4.21 -25.59
C GLN A 237 -2.97 -4.76 -24.16
N PRO A 238 -4.12 -5.01 -23.52
CA PRO A 238 -4.13 -5.73 -22.27
C PRO A 238 -3.38 -7.06 -22.44
N PRO A 239 -2.62 -7.52 -21.43
CA PRO A 239 -1.78 -8.72 -21.55
C PRO A 239 -2.55 -10.06 -21.65
N PHE A 240 -3.79 -10.05 -22.15
CA PHE A 240 -4.73 -11.17 -22.13
C PHE A 240 -5.86 -11.00 -23.16
N ASP A 241 -6.37 -12.14 -23.63
CA ASP A 241 -7.54 -12.24 -24.52
C ASP A 241 -8.77 -12.62 -23.69
N ILE A 242 -9.50 -11.62 -23.20
CA ILE A 242 -10.72 -11.78 -22.40
C ILE A 242 -11.86 -10.94 -22.95
N ALA A 243 -13.04 -11.54 -23.00
CA ALA A 243 -14.30 -10.87 -23.32
C ALA A 243 -15.07 -10.52 -22.04
N LEU A 244 -16.01 -9.57 -22.11
CA LEU A 244 -16.92 -9.23 -21.01
C LEU A 244 -16.20 -8.81 -19.71
N TYR A 245 -14.98 -8.27 -19.81
CA TYR A 245 -14.32 -7.59 -18.69
C TYR A 245 -14.99 -6.24 -18.42
N SER A 246 -14.73 -5.67 -17.24
CA SER A 246 -15.13 -4.31 -16.91
C SER A 246 -13.93 -3.38 -16.96
N ALA A 247 -14.14 -2.16 -17.44
CA ALA A 247 -13.12 -1.12 -17.49
C ALA A 247 -13.65 0.16 -16.85
N CYS A 248 -12.83 0.83 -16.05
CA CYS A 248 -13.17 2.13 -15.48
C CYS A 248 -11.96 3.07 -15.46
N ALA A 249 -12.21 4.37 -15.59
CA ALA A 249 -11.18 5.38 -15.45
C ALA A 249 -10.58 5.38 -14.03
N SER A 250 -9.29 5.68 -13.92
CA SER A 250 -8.59 5.83 -12.64
C SER A 250 -7.63 7.04 -12.71
N PRO A 251 -7.16 7.57 -11.57
CA PRO A 251 -6.17 8.64 -11.57
C PRO A 251 -4.92 8.22 -12.34
N GLY A 252 -4.65 8.91 -13.45
CA GLY A 252 -3.51 8.63 -14.32
C GLY A 252 -3.71 7.56 -15.39
N GLY A 253 -4.91 7.00 -15.55
CA GLY A 253 -5.21 6.05 -16.62
C GLY A 253 -6.55 5.32 -16.46
N PHE A 254 -6.53 4.00 -16.53
CA PHE A 254 -7.72 3.17 -16.35
C PHE A 254 -7.40 1.80 -15.76
N VAL A 255 -8.42 1.14 -15.24
CA VAL A 255 -8.33 -0.22 -14.69
C VAL A 255 -9.23 -1.14 -15.47
N VAL A 256 -8.73 -2.34 -15.74
CA VAL A 256 -9.48 -3.47 -16.32
C VAL A 256 -9.56 -4.59 -15.28
N SER A 257 -10.74 -5.18 -15.11
CA SER A 257 -10.98 -6.24 -14.13
C SER A 257 -11.81 -7.38 -14.72
N GLY A 258 -11.44 -8.61 -14.35
CA GLY A 258 -12.17 -9.84 -14.64
C GLY A 258 -12.39 -10.12 -16.12
N GLY A 259 -13.57 -10.63 -16.46
CA GLY A 259 -13.93 -11.04 -17.81
C GLY A 259 -13.90 -12.56 -17.98
N ALA A 260 -13.90 -13.03 -19.23
CA ALA A 260 -13.97 -14.44 -19.55
C ALA A 260 -12.96 -14.83 -20.63
N SER A 261 -12.12 -15.81 -20.33
CA SER A 261 -11.21 -16.44 -21.28
C SER A 261 -11.66 -17.88 -21.49
N GLN A 262 -11.86 -18.30 -22.74
CA GLN A 262 -12.33 -19.65 -23.06
C GLN A 262 -13.58 -20.07 -22.26
N ASN A 263 -14.53 -19.14 -22.07
CA ASN A 263 -15.74 -19.28 -21.25
C ASN A 263 -15.53 -19.48 -19.73
N ILE A 264 -14.32 -19.31 -19.23
CA ILE A 264 -13.99 -19.36 -17.79
C ILE A 264 -13.87 -17.93 -17.27
N SER A 265 -14.64 -17.60 -16.23
CA SER A 265 -14.58 -16.29 -15.57
C SER A 265 -13.21 -16.09 -14.89
N GLN A 266 -12.69 -14.87 -14.98
CA GLN A 266 -11.34 -14.49 -14.55
C GLN A 266 -11.39 -13.62 -13.29
N ARG A 267 -10.27 -13.55 -12.54
CA ARG A 267 -10.12 -12.73 -11.31
C ARG A 267 -9.15 -11.59 -11.48
N GLU A 268 -8.36 -11.62 -12.54
CA GLU A 268 -7.21 -10.78 -12.73
C GLU A 268 -7.64 -9.33 -12.91
N CYS A 269 -6.84 -8.42 -12.35
CA CYS A 269 -7.05 -6.98 -12.42
C CYS A 269 -5.76 -6.31 -12.84
N TYR A 270 -5.88 -5.30 -13.69
CA TYR A 270 -4.73 -4.62 -14.26
C TYR A 270 -5.02 -3.12 -14.36
N SER A 271 -4.03 -2.31 -13.98
CA SER A 271 -4.09 -0.86 -14.17
C SER A 271 -3.15 -0.44 -15.28
N TYR A 272 -3.65 0.33 -16.23
CA TYR A 272 -2.84 0.99 -17.24
C TYR A 272 -2.53 2.41 -16.78
N TYR A 273 -1.25 2.78 -16.75
CA TYR A 273 -0.82 4.13 -16.40
C TYR A 273 -0.41 4.90 -17.66
N ALA A 274 -1.19 5.93 -18.01
CA ALA A 274 -1.06 6.66 -19.27
C ALA A 274 0.28 7.41 -19.41
N GLN A 275 0.88 7.84 -18.29
CA GLN A 275 2.16 8.58 -18.34
C GLN A 275 3.34 7.66 -18.66
N THR A 276 3.34 6.43 -18.17
CA THR A 276 4.45 5.47 -18.39
C THR A 276 4.19 4.56 -19.58
N GLY A 277 2.93 4.39 -19.97
CA GLY A 277 2.53 3.54 -21.08
C GLY A 277 2.53 2.04 -20.77
N TYR A 278 2.66 1.66 -19.49
CA TYR A 278 2.76 0.27 -19.05
C TYR A 278 1.53 -0.19 -18.26
N TRP A 279 1.28 -1.50 -18.34
CA TRP A 279 0.33 -2.22 -17.51
C TRP A 279 0.98 -2.68 -16.20
N ASN A 280 0.29 -2.45 -15.10
CA ASN A 280 0.63 -3.02 -13.79
C ASN A 280 -0.40 -4.08 -13.40
N ILE A 281 0.08 -5.13 -12.74
CA ILE A 281 -0.77 -6.18 -12.18
C ILE A 281 -1.29 -5.68 -10.83
N LEU A 282 -2.60 -5.71 -10.65
CA LEU A 282 -3.26 -5.46 -9.37
C LEU A 282 -3.55 -6.80 -8.67
N PRO A 283 -3.75 -6.81 -7.34
CA PRO A 283 -4.22 -8.01 -6.65
C PRO A 283 -5.50 -8.56 -7.31
N PRO A 284 -5.60 -9.88 -7.53
CA PRO A 284 -6.78 -10.47 -8.16
C PRO A 284 -8.01 -10.30 -7.27
N MET A 285 -9.17 -10.13 -7.90
CA MET A 285 -10.46 -10.12 -7.19
C MET A 285 -10.64 -11.41 -6.38
N PRO A 286 -11.25 -11.34 -5.18
CA PRO A 286 -11.61 -12.53 -4.42
C PRO A 286 -12.46 -13.52 -5.22
N THR A 287 -13.44 -13.00 -5.98
CA THR A 287 -14.37 -13.82 -6.78
C THR A 287 -14.09 -13.65 -8.28
N ALA A 288 -14.03 -14.77 -9.01
CA ALA A 288 -13.92 -14.77 -10.46
C ALA A 288 -15.23 -14.34 -11.09
N ARG A 289 -15.22 -13.39 -12.04
CA ARG A 289 -16.46 -12.85 -12.60
C ARG A 289 -16.28 -12.29 -14.00
N ARG A 290 -17.36 -12.35 -14.79
CA ARG A 290 -17.53 -11.69 -16.09
C ARG A 290 -18.83 -10.92 -16.13
N GLY A 291 -18.92 -9.89 -16.97
CA GLY A 291 -20.12 -9.05 -17.06
C GLY A 291 -20.46 -8.33 -15.76
N HIS A 292 -19.48 -8.16 -14.87
CA HIS A 292 -19.59 -7.27 -13.71
C HIS A 292 -19.34 -5.84 -14.13
N SER A 293 -19.62 -4.93 -13.20
CA SER A 293 -19.38 -3.50 -13.40
C SER A 293 -18.37 -3.01 -12.39
N SER A 294 -17.43 -2.18 -12.85
CA SER A 294 -16.41 -1.56 -11.99
C SER A 294 -16.45 -0.05 -12.07
N ILE A 295 -16.17 0.62 -10.95
CA ILE A 295 -16.03 2.07 -10.89
C ILE A 295 -14.97 2.46 -9.87
N TYR A 296 -14.13 3.43 -10.22
CA TYR A 296 -13.13 3.98 -9.30
C TYR A 296 -13.68 5.23 -8.61
N HIS A 297 -13.59 5.28 -7.28
CA HIS A 297 -13.97 6.46 -6.52
C HIS A 297 -13.27 6.51 -5.16
N ASN A 298 -12.79 7.69 -4.75
CA ASN A 298 -12.13 7.94 -3.46
C ASN A 298 -11.09 6.88 -3.08
N HIS A 299 -10.16 6.60 -4.00
CA HIS A 299 -9.09 5.59 -3.86
C HIS A 299 -9.55 4.13 -3.75
N HIS A 300 -10.81 3.84 -4.05
CA HIS A 300 -11.34 2.49 -4.07
C HIS A 300 -11.80 2.12 -5.48
N LEU A 301 -11.43 0.92 -5.92
CA LEU A 301 -12.01 0.28 -7.08
C LEU A 301 -13.16 -0.61 -6.60
N TYR A 302 -14.39 -0.21 -6.88
CA TYR A 302 -15.58 -0.99 -6.58
C TYR A 302 -15.88 -1.93 -7.74
N VAL A 303 -16.21 -3.17 -7.41
CA VAL A 303 -16.62 -4.22 -8.34
C VAL A 303 -17.95 -4.79 -7.88
N VAL A 304 -18.95 -4.77 -8.75
CA VAL A 304 -20.34 -5.08 -8.41
C VAL A 304 -20.87 -6.18 -9.31
N GLY A 305 -21.41 -7.24 -8.71
CA GLY A 305 -22.18 -8.27 -9.42
C GLY A 305 -21.38 -9.04 -10.47
N GLY A 306 -22.01 -9.39 -11.58
CA GLY A 306 -21.45 -10.21 -12.65
C GLY A 306 -21.80 -11.68 -12.53
N TYR A 307 -21.09 -12.52 -13.27
CA TYR A 307 -21.41 -13.93 -13.47
C TYR A 307 -20.18 -14.83 -13.33
N ASP A 308 -20.31 -15.90 -12.55
CA ASP A 308 -19.26 -16.92 -12.33
C ASP A 308 -19.72 -18.36 -12.63
N GLY A 309 -20.87 -18.49 -13.30
CA GLY A 309 -21.66 -19.73 -13.36
C GLY A 309 -23.08 -19.49 -12.88
N ILE A 310 -23.25 -18.50 -12.00
CA ILE A 310 -24.52 -17.90 -11.59
C ILE A 310 -24.38 -16.38 -11.52
N ASP A 311 -25.50 -15.64 -11.57
CA ASP A 311 -25.46 -14.21 -11.27
C ASP A 311 -25.05 -13.97 -9.80
N LEU A 312 -24.18 -13.00 -9.60
CA LEU A 312 -23.61 -12.62 -8.32
C LEU A 312 -24.33 -11.40 -7.75
N ASN A 313 -24.41 -11.32 -6.43
CA ASN A 313 -24.78 -10.11 -5.70
C ASN A 313 -23.63 -9.57 -4.85
N SER A 314 -22.44 -10.16 -4.97
CA SER A 314 -21.27 -9.73 -4.21
C SER A 314 -20.78 -8.36 -4.69
N VAL A 315 -20.33 -7.57 -3.73
CA VAL A 315 -19.70 -6.27 -3.97
C VAL A 315 -18.35 -6.30 -3.29
N GLU A 316 -17.31 -6.02 -4.05
CA GLU A 316 -15.92 -6.08 -3.61
C GLU A 316 -15.27 -4.73 -3.88
N ALA A 317 -14.45 -4.24 -2.95
CA ALA A 317 -13.73 -2.98 -3.10
C ALA A 317 -12.25 -3.19 -2.83
N LEU A 318 -11.41 -2.82 -3.79
CA LEU A 318 -9.95 -2.77 -3.62
C LEU A 318 -9.55 -1.37 -3.16
N ASP A 319 -8.97 -1.26 -1.96
CA ASP A 319 -8.31 -0.03 -1.53
C ASP A 319 -6.97 0.09 -2.27
N MET A 320 -6.87 1.11 -3.13
CA MET A 320 -5.73 1.31 -4.02
C MET A 320 -4.50 1.86 -3.31
N ARG A 321 -4.59 2.22 -2.02
CA ARG A 321 -3.47 2.73 -1.21
C ARG A 321 -2.67 1.60 -0.57
N ASN A 322 -3.34 0.55 -0.15
CA ASN A 322 -2.73 -0.61 0.51
C ASN A 322 -2.88 -1.93 -0.28
N LEU A 323 -3.58 -1.88 -1.42
CA LEU A 323 -3.81 -3.00 -2.33
C LEU A 323 -4.51 -4.19 -1.64
N GLN A 324 -5.49 -3.90 -0.77
CA GLN A 324 -6.29 -4.91 -0.09
C GLN A 324 -7.74 -4.91 -0.56
N TRP A 325 -8.26 -6.11 -0.82
CA TRP A 325 -9.67 -6.33 -1.15
C TRP A 325 -10.51 -6.44 0.11
N ASN A 326 -11.65 -5.75 0.10
CA ASN A 326 -12.66 -5.81 1.14
C ASN A 326 -14.00 -6.25 0.54
N HIS A 327 -14.72 -7.10 1.27
CA HIS A 327 -16.09 -7.44 0.94
C HIS A 327 -17.02 -6.37 1.50
N LEU A 328 -17.83 -5.77 0.62
CA LEU A 328 -18.91 -4.88 1.01
C LEU A 328 -20.21 -5.67 1.16
N PRO A 329 -21.22 -5.09 1.84
CA PRO A 329 -22.55 -5.66 1.93
C PRO A 329 -23.07 -6.11 0.54
N PRO A 330 -23.58 -7.34 0.40
CA PRO A 330 -24.05 -7.82 -0.89
C PRO A 330 -25.33 -7.09 -1.30
N LEU A 331 -25.56 -7.00 -2.61
CA LEU A 331 -26.81 -6.46 -3.16
C LEU A 331 -28.01 -7.32 -2.76
N PRO A 332 -29.19 -6.71 -2.54
CA PRO A 332 -30.42 -7.45 -2.27
C PRO A 332 -30.83 -8.42 -3.37
N ARG A 333 -30.47 -8.10 -4.63
CA ARG A 333 -30.72 -8.91 -5.83
C ARG A 333 -29.40 -9.18 -6.55
N LYS A 334 -29.24 -10.39 -7.08
CA LYS A 334 -28.13 -10.75 -7.97
C LYS A 334 -28.25 -9.97 -9.27
N VAL A 335 -27.13 -9.61 -9.88
CA VAL A 335 -27.13 -8.81 -11.10
C VAL A 335 -25.84 -9.00 -11.90
N SER A 336 -25.96 -9.11 -13.21
CA SER A 336 -24.89 -8.92 -14.20
C SER A 336 -25.23 -7.74 -15.12
N PHE A 337 -24.24 -7.15 -15.77
CA PHE A 337 -24.40 -6.00 -16.67
C PHE A 337 -25.12 -4.80 -16.06
N ALA A 338 -24.95 -4.58 -14.74
CA ALA A 338 -25.50 -3.42 -14.05
C ALA A 338 -24.81 -2.13 -14.49
N TYR A 339 -25.48 -1.00 -14.31
CA TYR A 339 -24.88 0.32 -14.55
C TYR A 339 -24.44 0.91 -13.22
N LEU A 340 -23.26 1.52 -13.18
CA LEU A 340 -22.73 2.15 -11.98
C LEU A 340 -22.61 3.66 -12.19
N ALA A 341 -22.93 4.42 -11.16
CA ALA A 341 -22.71 5.86 -11.13
C ALA A 341 -22.33 6.31 -9.73
N ILE A 342 -21.50 7.35 -9.64
CA ILE A 342 -21.20 8.04 -8.38
C ILE A 342 -21.83 9.43 -8.43
N VAL A 343 -22.64 9.75 -7.42
CA VAL A 343 -23.20 11.11 -7.23
C VAL A 343 -23.08 11.51 -5.77
N SER A 344 -22.48 12.68 -5.52
CA SER A 344 -22.26 13.21 -4.17
C SER A 344 -21.61 12.18 -3.24
N ASP A 345 -20.55 11.53 -3.72
CA ASP A 345 -19.79 10.44 -3.07
C ASP A 345 -20.56 9.14 -2.77
N ASN A 346 -21.81 9.01 -3.24
CA ASN A 346 -22.61 7.80 -3.07
C ASN A 346 -22.58 6.92 -4.33
N LEU A 347 -22.41 5.61 -4.12
CA LEU A 347 -22.42 4.60 -5.18
C LEU A 347 -23.85 4.18 -5.49
N PHE A 348 -24.23 4.29 -6.76
CA PHE A 348 -25.51 3.82 -7.30
C PHE A 348 -25.28 2.63 -8.22
N VAL A 349 -26.12 1.60 -8.04
CA VAL A 349 -26.23 0.43 -8.91
C VAL A 349 -27.61 0.45 -9.56
N LEU A 350 -27.65 0.50 -10.88
CA LEU A 350 -28.88 0.68 -11.66
C LEU A 350 -29.05 -0.47 -12.65
N GLY A 351 -30.26 -1.00 -12.74
CA GLY A 351 -30.67 -1.97 -13.73
C GLY A 351 -29.82 -3.24 -13.75
N GLY A 352 -29.56 -3.75 -14.96
CA GLY A 352 -28.82 -4.99 -15.20
C GLY A 352 -29.73 -6.19 -15.46
N PHE A 353 -29.14 -7.38 -15.39
CA PHE A 353 -29.74 -8.65 -15.78
C PHE A 353 -29.63 -9.68 -14.67
N CYS A 354 -30.72 -10.40 -14.40
CA CYS A 354 -30.77 -11.54 -13.49
C CYS A 354 -31.90 -12.48 -13.92
N GLY A 355 -31.66 -13.27 -14.97
CA GLY A 355 -32.68 -14.07 -15.66
C GLY A 355 -33.65 -13.24 -16.52
N GLU A 356 -33.96 -12.02 -16.09
CA GLU A 356 -34.67 -10.98 -16.80
C GLU A 356 -33.97 -9.62 -16.60
N TRP A 357 -34.23 -8.65 -17.46
CA TRP A 357 -33.78 -7.27 -17.26
C TRP A 357 -34.59 -6.57 -16.20
N ILE A 358 -33.91 -5.74 -15.40
CA ILE A 358 -34.49 -5.09 -14.24
C ILE A 358 -34.33 -3.57 -14.30
N ALA A 359 -35.24 -2.87 -13.63
CA ALA A 359 -35.24 -1.41 -13.48
C ALA A 359 -34.82 -0.96 -12.07
N ASP A 360 -34.33 -1.88 -11.23
CA ASP A 360 -34.04 -1.61 -9.83
C ASP A 360 -32.87 -0.63 -9.67
N VAL A 361 -32.95 0.23 -8.66
CA VAL A 361 -31.91 1.23 -8.35
C VAL A 361 -31.58 1.13 -6.87
N HIS A 362 -30.30 0.89 -6.58
CA HIS A 362 -29.79 0.76 -5.22
C HIS A 362 -28.70 1.79 -4.96
N GLU A 363 -28.78 2.46 -3.81
CA GLU A 363 -27.80 3.40 -3.31
C GLU A 363 -27.04 2.75 -2.15
N PHE A 364 -25.71 2.84 -2.15
CA PHE A 364 -24.89 2.35 -1.05
C PHE A 364 -24.80 3.38 0.07
N ASP A 365 -25.33 3.05 1.24
CA ASP A 365 -25.15 3.85 2.45
C ASP A 365 -23.83 3.43 3.12
N SER A 366 -22.79 4.24 2.93
CA SER A 366 -21.46 4.02 3.51
C SER A 366 -21.44 4.13 5.03
N THR A 367 -22.38 4.87 5.64
CA THR A 367 -22.47 5.04 7.10
C THR A 367 -23.07 3.83 7.78
N GLN A 368 -24.11 3.25 7.18
CA GLN A 368 -24.79 2.08 7.72
C GLN A 368 -24.22 0.76 7.18
N GLN A 369 -23.39 0.81 6.13
CA GLN A 369 -22.96 -0.37 5.39
C GLN A 369 -24.17 -1.19 4.94
N THR A 370 -25.13 -0.54 4.27
CA THR A 370 -26.33 -1.19 3.73
C THR A 370 -26.73 -0.62 2.37
N TRP A 371 -27.61 -1.33 1.67
CA TRP A 371 -28.17 -0.89 0.40
C TRP A 371 -29.57 -0.32 0.60
N ARG A 372 -29.78 0.91 0.13
CA ARG A 372 -31.08 1.56 0.11
C ARG A 372 -31.72 1.46 -1.26
N GLN A 373 -32.92 0.90 -1.33
CA GLN A 373 -33.71 0.90 -2.56
C GLN A 373 -34.20 2.33 -2.88
N ARG A 374 -34.01 2.74 -4.12
CA ARG A 374 -34.44 4.03 -4.67
C ARG A 374 -35.61 3.85 -5.63
N SER A 375 -36.15 4.95 -6.15
CA SER A 375 -37.18 4.88 -7.19
C SER A 375 -36.64 4.10 -8.39
N PRO A 376 -37.35 3.07 -8.88
CA PRO A 376 -36.91 2.31 -10.04
C PRO A 376 -36.91 3.18 -11.31
N MET A 377 -36.14 2.76 -12.30
CA MET A 377 -36.13 3.41 -13.62
C MET A 377 -37.54 3.38 -14.24
N PRO A 378 -37.98 4.45 -14.95
CA PRO A 378 -39.31 4.51 -15.57
C PRO A 378 -39.54 3.45 -16.66
N GLU A 379 -38.46 3.00 -17.29
CA GLU A 379 -38.45 1.96 -18.31
C GLU A 379 -37.19 1.11 -18.17
N LEU A 380 -37.17 -0.04 -18.84
CA LEU A 380 -35.96 -0.84 -18.98
C LEU A 380 -34.97 -0.12 -19.91
N CYS A 381 -33.69 -0.39 -19.69
CA CYS A 381 -32.64 0.03 -20.58
C CYS A 381 -31.74 -1.18 -20.73
N GLU A 382 -32.00 -2.01 -21.73
CA GLU A 382 -31.26 -3.24 -21.97
C GLU A 382 -29.94 -2.90 -22.68
N TRP A 383 -28.81 -3.34 -22.12
CA TRP A 383 -27.47 -3.05 -22.66
C TRP A 383 -27.15 -1.56 -22.80
N GLY A 384 -27.72 -0.72 -21.94
CA GLY A 384 -27.42 0.69 -21.89
C GLY A 384 -26.13 1.03 -21.14
N ALA A 385 -26.01 2.30 -20.79
CA ALA A 385 -24.93 2.81 -19.95
C ALA A 385 -25.47 3.86 -18.97
N ALA A 386 -24.73 4.08 -17.89
CA ALA A 386 -25.01 5.16 -16.96
C ALA A 386 -23.79 6.06 -16.78
N VAL A 387 -24.05 7.35 -16.55
CA VAL A 387 -23.03 8.35 -16.26
C VAL A 387 -23.54 9.36 -15.26
N SER A 388 -22.66 9.87 -14.40
CA SER A 388 -22.99 10.97 -13.51
C SER A 388 -22.61 12.33 -14.11
N PHE A 389 -23.53 13.29 -14.01
CA PHE A 389 -23.31 14.66 -14.46
C PHE A 389 -24.13 15.65 -13.64
N ASN A 390 -23.51 16.75 -13.18
CA ASN A 390 -24.16 17.82 -12.40
C ASN A 390 -25.06 17.32 -11.26
N ASP A 391 -24.54 16.45 -10.37
CA ASP A 391 -25.28 15.84 -9.25
C ASP A 391 -26.50 14.98 -9.65
N HIS A 392 -26.55 14.49 -10.89
CA HIS A 392 -27.59 13.58 -11.38
C HIS A 392 -26.97 12.34 -11.99
N VAL A 393 -27.74 11.24 -12.02
CA VAL A 393 -27.40 10.05 -12.80
C VAL A 393 -28.20 10.09 -14.09
N TYR A 394 -27.55 9.83 -15.20
CA TYR A 394 -28.19 9.66 -16.50
C TYR A 394 -28.04 8.21 -16.92
N VAL A 395 -29.12 7.60 -17.39
CA VAL A 395 -29.12 6.29 -18.04
C VAL A 395 -29.49 6.51 -19.49
N VAL A 396 -28.62 6.08 -20.39
CA VAL A 396 -28.68 6.39 -21.82
C VAL A 396 -28.42 5.17 -22.69
N GLY A 397 -29.02 5.14 -23.87
CA GLY A 397 -28.79 4.13 -24.89
C GLY A 397 -29.63 2.86 -24.70
N GLY A 398 -29.00 1.71 -24.97
CA GLY A 398 -29.67 0.41 -24.93
C GLY A 398 -30.59 0.14 -26.12
N GLU A 399 -31.36 -0.95 -26.05
CA GLU A 399 -32.32 -1.32 -27.10
C GLU A 399 -33.49 -0.33 -27.22
N GLU A 400 -33.88 0.28 -26.10
CA GLU A 400 -35.03 1.17 -26.01
C GLU A 400 -34.73 2.61 -26.45
N ARG A 401 -33.46 2.94 -26.72
CA ARG A 401 -32.98 4.34 -26.87
C ARG A 401 -33.42 5.18 -25.68
N SER A 402 -33.20 4.64 -24.49
CA SER A 402 -33.58 5.31 -23.26
C SER A 402 -32.69 6.54 -23.07
N CYS A 403 -33.28 7.61 -22.57
CA CYS A 403 -32.55 8.75 -22.03
C CYS A 403 -33.34 9.25 -20.83
N MET A 404 -32.81 9.01 -19.64
CA MET A 404 -33.50 9.29 -18.40
C MET A 404 -32.53 9.84 -17.37
N ARG A 405 -33.00 10.80 -16.58
CA ARG A 405 -32.23 11.45 -15.53
C ARG A 405 -32.85 11.17 -14.17
N PHE A 406 -32.03 10.68 -13.26
CA PHE A 406 -32.36 10.52 -11.85
C PHE A 406 -31.80 11.67 -11.03
N ASN A 407 -32.64 12.21 -10.15
CA ASN A 407 -32.24 13.17 -9.13
C ASN A 407 -32.20 12.46 -7.75
N PRO A 408 -31.00 12.21 -7.21
CA PRO A 408 -30.86 11.54 -5.92
C PRO A 408 -31.44 12.31 -4.73
N ARG A 409 -31.49 13.65 -4.80
CA ARG A 409 -31.95 14.49 -3.67
C ARG A 409 -33.44 14.34 -3.42
N ASN A 410 -34.25 14.25 -4.47
CA ASN A 410 -35.70 14.10 -4.36
C ASN A 410 -36.21 12.70 -4.74
N ASN A 411 -35.32 11.79 -5.14
CA ASN A 411 -35.65 10.42 -5.55
C ASN A 411 -36.62 10.35 -6.75
N THR A 412 -36.46 11.23 -7.74
CA THR A 412 -37.34 11.28 -8.91
C THR A 412 -36.60 11.06 -10.21
N TRP A 413 -37.33 10.52 -11.20
CA TRP A 413 -36.86 10.33 -12.56
C TRP A 413 -37.51 11.33 -13.50
N THR A 414 -36.77 11.72 -14.53
CA THR A 414 -37.26 12.53 -15.65
C THR A 414 -36.88 11.83 -16.94
N SER A 415 -37.85 11.52 -17.80
CA SER A 415 -37.58 11.09 -19.17
C SER A 415 -37.16 12.29 -20.01
N LEU A 416 -36.11 12.11 -20.79
CA LEU A 416 -35.48 13.13 -21.61
C LEU A 416 -35.62 12.77 -23.09
N GLN A 417 -35.15 13.66 -23.97
CA GLN A 417 -35.12 13.40 -25.40
C GLN A 417 -34.29 12.13 -25.67
N ARG A 418 -34.80 11.27 -26.55
CA ARG A 418 -34.15 9.99 -26.89
C ARG A 418 -33.09 10.17 -27.99
N PRO A 419 -32.02 9.37 -27.96
CA PRO A 419 -31.06 9.31 -29.06
C PRO A 419 -31.75 8.82 -30.34
N GLN A 420 -31.17 9.17 -31.49
CA GLN A 420 -31.70 8.77 -32.79
C GLN A 420 -31.45 7.28 -33.02
N PHE A 421 -30.28 6.79 -32.62
CA PHE A 421 -29.80 5.44 -32.87
C PHE A 421 -29.84 4.53 -31.65
N ASN A 422 -29.81 3.22 -31.90
CA ASN A 422 -29.76 2.19 -30.85
C ASN A 422 -28.29 1.95 -30.44
N HIS A 423 -27.89 2.48 -29.29
CA HIS A 423 -26.56 2.26 -28.74
C HIS A 423 -26.49 0.98 -27.90
N TYR A 424 -26.56 -0.18 -28.57
CA TYR A 424 -26.49 -1.49 -27.93
C TYR A 424 -25.08 -1.79 -27.40
N ARG A 425 -24.91 -1.90 -26.08
CA ARG A 425 -23.60 -2.03 -25.40
C ARG A 425 -22.65 -0.87 -25.65
N GLY A 426 -23.20 0.30 -26.02
CA GLY A 426 -22.41 1.50 -26.24
C GLY A 426 -22.01 2.13 -24.90
N PRO A 427 -20.72 2.44 -24.66
CA PRO A 427 -20.33 3.19 -23.47
C PRO A 427 -20.81 4.65 -23.55
N SER A 428 -21.04 5.24 -22.38
CA SER A 428 -21.35 6.67 -22.23
C SER A 428 -20.31 7.37 -21.34
N LEU A 429 -19.97 8.61 -21.66
CA LEU A 429 -19.11 9.46 -20.83
C LEU A 429 -19.53 10.93 -20.92
N VAL A 430 -19.06 11.74 -19.96
CA VAL A 430 -19.23 13.20 -20.00
C VAL A 430 -18.02 13.83 -20.68
N LEU A 431 -18.25 14.60 -21.73
CA LEU A 431 -17.23 15.35 -22.47
C LEU A 431 -17.68 16.79 -22.65
N ASN A 432 -16.84 17.77 -22.32
CA ASN A 432 -17.11 19.19 -22.54
C ASN A 432 -18.47 19.70 -22.01
N GLY A 433 -19.01 19.06 -20.96
CA GLY A 433 -20.31 19.41 -20.37
C GLY A 433 -21.53 18.76 -21.01
N ASN A 434 -21.33 17.87 -21.99
CA ASN A 434 -22.36 17.07 -22.64
C ASN A 434 -22.14 15.58 -22.35
N ILE A 435 -23.18 14.77 -22.56
CA ILE A 435 -23.13 13.32 -22.41
C ILE A 435 -22.98 12.72 -23.80
N VAL A 436 -21.89 12.00 -24.03
CA VAL A 436 -21.61 11.39 -25.33
C VAL A 436 -21.80 9.88 -25.20
N VAL A 437 -22.54 9.30 -26.15
CA VAL A 437 -22.73 7.85 -26.27
C VAL A 437 -22.02 7.37 -27.53
N PHE A 438 -21.20 6.34 -27.37
CA PHE A 438 -20.32 5.86 -28.44
C PHE A 438 -20.78 4.49 -28.95
N GLY A 439 -21.12 4.44 -30.23
CA GLY A 439 -21.31 3.23 -31.00
C GLY A 439 -22.23 2.19 -30.35
N GLY A 440 -21.90 0.92 -30.60
CA GLY A 440 -22.60 -0.26 -30.11
C GLY A 440 -22.23 -1.49 -30.95
N PHE A 441 -22.76 -2.66 -30.60
CA PHE A 441 -22.41 -3.92 -31.30
C PHE A 441 -22.76 -3.92 -32.80
N ASN A 442 -23.71 -3.07 -33.23
CA ASN A 442 -24.19 -2.97 -34.61
C ASN A 442 -24.22 -1.53 -35.15
N ASP A 443 -23.63 -0.58 -34.44
CA ASP A 443 -23.64 0.83 -34.83
C ASP A 443 -22.33 1.51 -34.45
N ASP A 444 -21.81 2.33 -35.35
CA ASP A 444 -20.59 3.13 -35.15
C ASP A 444 -20.94 4.62 -34.90
N SER A 445 -22.23 4.96 -34.80
CA SER A 445 -22.72 6.31 -34.53
C SER A 445 -22.24 6.82 -33.17
N ILE A 446 -21.94 8.12 -33.10
CA ILE A 446 -21.62 8.80 -31.85
C ILE A 446 -22.63 9.95 -31.74
N GLU A 447 -23.39 9.96 -30.66
CA GLU A 447 -24.38 11.00 -30.39
C GLU A 447 -24.01 11.78 -29.12
N GLU A 448 -24.22 13.09 -29.14
CA GLU A 448 -23.87 14.01 -28.04
C GLU A 448 -25.13 14.66 -27.50
N TYR A 449 -25.55 14.25 -26.31
CA TYR A 449 -26.68 14.83 -25.61
C TYR A 449 -26.25 16.06 -24.80
N SER A 450 -26.93 17.18 -25.01
CA SER A 450 -26.79 18.38 -24.17
C SER A 450 -27.88 18.45 -23.10
N PRO A 451 -27.52 18.30 -21.80
CA PRO A 451 -28.49 18.38 -20.71
C PRO A 451 -29.09 19.78 -20.50
N LEU A 452 -28.51 20.82 -21.13
CA LEU A 452 -29.00 22.19 -21.05
C LEU A 452 -30.19 22.44 -21.98
N THR A 453 -30.16 21.84 -23.18
CA THR A 453 -31.19 22.02 -24.21
C THR A 453 -32.11 20.82 -24.37
N ASP A 454 -31.81 19.69 -23.72
CA ASP A 454 -32.54 18.42 -23.86
C ASP A 454 -32.60 17.97 -25.34
N SER A 455 -31.43 17.93 -25.98
CA SER A 455 -31.27 17.58 -27.39
C SER A 455 -30.00 16.78 -27.64
N TRP A 456 -30.05 15.87 -28.61
CA TRP A 456 -28.94 15.09 -29.16
C TRP A 456 -28.36 15.75 -30.42
#